data_AF-A0A1C6W4T3-F1
#
_entry.id   AF-A0A1C6W4T3-F1
#
_cell.length_a   1.000
_cell.length_b   1.000
_cell.length_c   1.000
_cell.angle_alpha   90.00
_cell.angle_beta   90.00
_cell.angle_gamma   90.00
#
_symmetry.space_group_name_H-M   'P 1'
#
loop_
_entity.id
_entity.type
_entity.pdbx_description
1 polymer ?
#
loop_
_entity_poly.entity_id
_entity_poly.type
_entity_poly.pdbx_seq_one_letter_code
_entity_poly.pdbx_strand_id
1 'polypeptide(L)'
;MTKNRRTKTRFRLQQAATGTNYLEARRQVIVPAPAAAEVIVQPPLADWQRANHCSLWEKLQDEHGPLIALRISGQHRWWELDDLARVAAGAQQNRPPERRGLWLSVEARYTVTRREYLSGIAASLDRAGALDRLEVREVPAGCSHATCRRQRGLPPLPRAERPASRTPAFEPLPLRAPLLGFAEVIDQYPALNGNGFGYDYGYLHRDERRRRLEEHRQHLISREEIVEQVHDWLVANIAPIKTPNMGSYGLKHLAEDLLGYYITNGELITAALMAGYPMRREDGPNALFAMSSRDVDRLHKQREQARQGASAR
;
A
#
# COMPACT_ATOMS: atom_id res chain seq x y z
N MET A 1 36.78 -8.51 -27.19
CA MET A 1 35.64 -8.10 -28.06
C MET A 1 34.43 -7.82 -27.19
N THR A 2 33.87 -6.60 -27.21
CA THR A 2 32.72 -6.24 -26.37
C THR A 2 31.42 -6.87 -26.86
N LYS A 3 30.49 -7.22 -25.95
CA LYS A 3 29.15 -7.76 -26.28
C LYS A 3 28.45 -6.93 -27.38
N ASN A 4 28.64 -5.61 -27.34
CA ASN A 4 28.06 -4.66 -28.29
C ASN A 4 28.53 -4.87 -29.75
N ARG A 5 29.78 -5.34 -29.96
CA ARG A 5 30.32 -5.60 -31.30
C ARG A 5 29.70 -6.86 -31.95
N ARG A 6 29.48 -7.92 -31.17
CA ARG A 6 28.85 -9.18 -31.67
C ARG A 6 27.40 -8.95 -32.10
N THR A 7 26.65 -8.20 -31.31
CA THR A 7 25.25 -7.85 -31.60
C THR A 7 25.13 -7.00 -32.87
N LYS A 8 26.02 -6.01 -33.03
CA LYS A 8 26.07 -5.16 -34.23
C LYS A 8 26.42 -5.95 -35.50
N THR A 9 27.34 -6.93 -35.40
CA THR A 9 27.66 -7.82 -36.52
C THR A 9 26.46 -8.68 -36.93
N ARG A 10 25.70 -9.24 -35.98
CA ARG A 10 24.47 -10.01 -36.29
C ARG A 10 23.42 -9.17 -37.01
N PHE A 11 23.18 -7.93 -36.56
CA PHE A 11 22.23 -7.04 -37.23
C PHE A 11 22.65 -6.73 -38.67
N ARG A 12 23.95 -6.54 -38.93
CA ARG A 12 24.46 -6.32 -40.29
C ARG A 12 24.36 -7.56 -41.17
N LEU A 13 24.55 -8.76 -40.63
CA LEU A 13 24.34 -10.01 -41.37
C LEU A 13 22.86 -10.19 -41.74
N GLN A 14 21.93 -9.91 -40.81
CA GLN A 14 20.49 -9.95 -41.10
C GLN A 14 20.09 -8.90 -42.15
N GLN A 15 20.65 -7.69 -42.03
CA GLN A 15 20.44 -6.61 -42.99
C GLN A 15 20.89 -7.04 -44.40
N ALA A 16 22.08 -7.64 -44.52
CA ALA A 16 22.61 -8.14 -45.78
C ALA A 16 21.78 -9.30 -46.35
N ALA A 17 21.27 -10.19 -45.50
CA ALA A 17 20.48 -11.35 -45.93
C ALA A 17 19.06 -10.99 -46.41
N THR A 18 18.45 -9.95 -45.83
CA THR A 18 17.04 -9.59 -46.09
C THR A 18 16.87 -8.39 -46.99
N GLY A 19 17.92 -7.58 -47.20
CA GLY A 19 17.83 -6.32 -47.94
C GLY A 19 17.03 -5.22 -47.22
N THR A 20 16.59 -5.48 -45.98
CA THR A 20 15.82 -4.50 -45.19
C THR A 20 16.72 -3.41 -44.61
N ASN A 21 16.12 -2.32 -44.13
CA ASN A 21 16.91 -1.29 -43.47
C ASN A 21 17.45 -1.79 -42.11
N TYR A 22 18.51 -1.15 -41.60
CA TYR A 22 19.18 -1.58 -40.36
C TYR A 22 18.25 -1.64 -39.13
N LEU A 23 17.28 -0.72 -39.03
CA LEU A 23 16.32 -0.69 -37.91
C LEU A 23 15.32 -1.85 -37.98
N GLU A 24 14.88 -2.23 -39.17
CA GLU A 24 14.03 -3.40 -39.41
C GLU A 24 14.80 -4.70 -39.18
N ALA A 25 16.02 -4.81 -39.71
CA ALA A 25 16.90 -5.95 -39.44
C ALA A 25 17.14 -6.13 -37.94
N ARG A 26 17.35 -5.03 -37.19
CA ARG A 26 17.48 -5.06 -35.73
C ARG A 26 16.21 -5.57 -35.03
N ARG A 27 15.02 -5.26 -35.53
CA ARG A 27 13.74 -5.75 -35.00
C ARG A 27 13.50 -7.23 -35.33
N GLN A 28 13.99 -7.68 -36.49
CA GLN A 28 13.82 -9.05 -36.98
C GLN A 28 14.82 -10.06 -36.41
N VAL A 29 15.98 -9.61 -35.90
CA VAL A 29 16.88 -10.48 -35.13
C VAL A 29 16.22 -10.78 -33.78
N ILE A 30 15.32 -11.76 -33.79
CA ILE A 30 14.91 -12.50 -32.61
C ILE A 30 16.20 -13.18 -32.13
N VAL A 31 16.79 -12.67 -31.06
CA VAL A 31 17.79 -13.43 -30.32
C VAL A 31 17.03 -14.67 -29.84
N PRO A 32 17.38 -15.90 -30.28
CA PRO A 32 16.79 -17.08 -29.69
C PRO A 32 17.06 -16.95 -28.20
N ALA A 33 15.97 -16.86 -27.43
CA ALA A 33 16.07 -16.68 -25.99
C ALA A 33 17.02 -17.77 -25.48
N PRO A 34 18.00 -17.46 -24.63
CA PRO A 34 18.64 -18.52 -23.86
C PRO A 34 17.52 -19.35 -23.23
N ALA A 35 17.69 -20.68 -23.17
CA ALA A 35 16.71 -21.57 -22.53
C ALA A 35 16.21 -20.89 -21.26
N ALA A 36 14.93 -20.53 -21.24
CA ALA A 36 14.39 -19.54 -20.32
C ALA A 36 14.84 -19.92 -18.92
N ALA A 37 15.61 -19.05 -18.26
CA ALA A 37 16.02 -19.32 -16.89
C ALA A 37 14.74 -19.56 -16.09
N GLU A 38 14.65 -20.75 -15.49
CA GLU A 38 13.44 -21.18 -14.80
C GLU A 38 13.16 -20.21 -13.66
N VAL A 39 11.99 -19.58 -13.69
CA VAL A 39 11.59 -18.64 -12.64
C VAL A 39 11.18 -19.44 -11.41
N ILE A 40 11.99 -19.34 -10.36
CA ILE A 40 11.71 -20.01 -9.08
C ILE A 40 10.51 -19.33 -8.42
N VAL A 41 9.43 -20.09 -8.25
CA VAL A 41 8.24 -19.64 -7.52
C VAL A 41 8.45 -19.96 -6.03
N GLN A 42 8.51 -18.91 -5.21
CA GLN A 42 8.73 -19.04 -3.77
C GLN A 42 7.41 -19.32 -3.02
N PRO A 43 7.48 -19.86 -1.79
CA PRO A 43 6.30 -20.04 -0.94
C PRO A 43 5.55 -18.73 -0.64
N PRO A 44 4.26 -18.82 -0.26
CA PRO A 44 3.47 -17.67 0.16
C PRO A 44 4.08 -16.89 1.32
N LEU A 45 3.77 -15.60 1.42
CA LEU A 45 4.11 -14.79 2.59
C LEU A 45 3.31 -15.24 3.82
N ALA A 46 3.95 -15.26 4.99
CA ALA A 46 3.30 -15.63 6.24
C ALA A 46 2.08 -14.75 6.54
N ASP A 47 2.15 -13.44 6.29
CA ASP A 47 1.06 -12.49 6.54
C ASP A 47 -0.13 -12.64 5.60
N TRP A 48 0.05 -13.31 4.47
CA TRP A 48 -1.05 -13.61 3.53
C TRP A 48 -1.89 -14.80 3.99
N GLN A 49 -1.39 -15.51 5.00
CA GLN A 49 -2.13 -16.51 5.75
C GLN A 49 -2.87 -15.89 6.94
N ARG A 50 -3.21 -14.59 6.92
CA ARG A 50 -4.10 -13.94 7.92
C ARG A 50 -5.57 -14.00 7.48
N ALA A 51 -6.49 -13.97 8.45
CA ALA A 51 -7.90 -14.28 8.23
C ALA A 51 -8.62 -13.31 7.28
N ASN A 52 -8.20 -12.05 7.27
CA ASN A 52 -8.72 -11.02 6.37
C ASN A 52 -8.36 -11.25 4.90
N HIS A 53 -7.26 -11.96 4.62
CA HIS A 53 -6.81 -12.22 3.26
C HIS A 53 -7.28 -13.60 2.73
N CYS A 54 -7.62 -14.57 3.60
CA CYS A 54 -7.96 -15.93 3.16
C CYS A 54 -9.18 -15.98 2.24
N SER A 55 -10.29 -15.36 2.64
CA SER A 55 -11.52 -15.35 1.85
C SER A 55 -11.35 -14.63 0.51
N LEU A 56 -10.54 -13.57 0.49
CA LEU A 56 -10.21 -12.84 -0.73
C LEU A 56 -9.44 -13.74 -1.71
N TRP A 57 -8.39 -14.42 -1.25
CA TRP A 57 -7.58 -15.28 -2.12
C TRP A 57 -8.33 -16.49 -2.63
N GLU A 58 -9.19 -17.08 -1.82
CA GLU A 58 -10.05 -18.21 -2.23
C GLU A 58 -11.01 -17.75 -3.33
N LYS A 59 -11.76 -16.68 -3.10
CA LYS A 59 -12.68 -16.12 -4.11
C LYS A 59 -11.98 -15.80 -5.42
N LEU A 60 -10.81 -15.15 -5.38
CA LEU A 60 -10.07 -14.79 -6.58
C LEU A 60 -9.52 -16.02 -7.31
N GLN A 61 -9.15 -17.08 -6.59
CA GLN A 61 -8.71 -18.34 -7.21
C GLN A 61 -9.87 -19.14 -7.81
N ASP A 62 -11.04 -19.10 -7.18
CA ASP A 62 -12.25 -19.70 -7.76
C ASP A 62 -12.64 -18.99 -9.07
N GLU A 63 -12.51 -17.66 -9.11
CA GLU A 63 -12.88 -16.85 -10.27
C GLU A 63 -11.84 -16.90 -11.40
N HIS A 64 -10.55 -16.94 -11.08
CA HIS A 64 -9.47 -16.75 -12.05
C HIS A 64 -8.50 -17.93 -12.18
N GLY A 65 -8.70 -18.99 -11.40
CA GLY A 65 -7.79 -20.13 -11.30
C GLY A 65 -6.55 -19.81 -10.43
N PRO A 66 -5.50 -20.65 -10.50
CA PRO A 66 -4.31 -20.48 -9.67
C PRO A 66 -3.65 -19.11 -9.83
N LEU A 67 -3.32 -18.49 -8.70
CA LEU A 67 -2.74 -17.14 -8.67
C LEU A 67 -1.27 -17.17 -8.25
N ILE A 68 -0.54 -16.14 -8.67
CA ILE A 68 0.81 -15.84 -8.24
C ILE A 68 0.92 -14.36 -7.87
N ALA A 69 1.88 -14.07 -7.00
CA ALA A 69 2.26 -12.72 -6.66
C ALA A 69 3.64 -12.40 -7.22
N LEU A 70 3.74 -11.24 -7.83
CA LEU A 70 4.92 -10.76 -8.53
C LEU A 70 5.44 -9.52 -7.82
N ARG A 71 6.76 -9.40 -7.70
CA ARG A 71 7.42 -8.15 -7.33
C ARG A 71 8.56 -7.91 -8.32
N ILE A 72 8.58 -6.71 -8.91
CA ILE A 72 9.69 -6.26 -9.73
C ILE A 72 10.48 -5.26 -8.89
N SER A 73 11.78 -5.51 -8.69
CA SER A 73 12.60 -4.68 -7.80
C SER A 73 12.54 -3.19 -8.18
N GLY A 74 12.38 -2.30 -7.19
CA GLY A 74 12.12 -0.86 -7.36
C GLY A 74 13.28 0.00 -7.85
N GLN A 75 14.28 -0.56 -8.52
CA GLN A 75 15.39 0.21 -9.09
C GLN A 75 14.94 1.03 -10.31
N HIS A 76 15.88 1.75 -10.95
CA HIS A 76 15.63 2.58 -12.14
C HIS A 76 14.72 1.87 -13.17
N ARG A 77 13.71 2.60 -13.68
CA ARG A 77 12.69 2.14 -14.65
C ARG A 77 11.78 0.99 -14.19
N TRP A 78 11.53 0.83 -12.89
CA TRP A 78 10.62 -0.22 -12.41
C TRP A 78 9.20 -0.10 -12.99
N TRP A 79 8.70 1.12 -13.23
CA TRP A 79 7.37 1.35 -13.80
C TRP A 79 7.25 0.82 -15.23
N GLU A 80 8.28 0.97 -16.06
CA GLU A 80 8.28 0.43 -17.43
C GLU A 80 8.32 -1.10 -17.44
N LEU A 81 8.98 -1.70 -16.46
CA LEU A 81 9.01 -3.16 -16.30
C LEU A 81 7.67 -3.69 -15.76
N ASP A 82 7.00 -2.95 -14.86
CA ASP A 82 5.63 -3.26 -14.42
C ASP A 82 4.65 -3.19 -15.59
N ASP A 83 4.70 -2.13 -16.40
CA ASP A 83 3.88 -1.99 -17.59
C ASP A 83 4.13 -3.13 -18.58
N LEU A 84 5.39 -3.51 -18.80
CA LEU A 84 5.74 -4.63 -19.65
C LEU A 84 5.15 -5.95 -19.14
N ALA A 85 5.25 -6.21 -17.83
CA ALA A 85 4.66 -7.39 -17.20
C ALA A 85 3.13 -7.38 -17.29
N ARG A 86 2.51 -6.23 -17.09
CA ARG A 86 1.06 -6.03 -17.19
C ARG A 86 0.53 -6.29 -18.61
N VAL A 87 1.26 -5.80 -19.63
CA VAL A 87 0.95 -6.08 -21.03
C VAL A 87 1.07 -7.57 -21.32
N ALA A 88 2.13 -8.22 -20.83
CA ALA A 88 2.32 -9.66 -20.99
C ALA A 88 1.22 -10.49 -20.31
N ALA A 89 0.68 -10.01 -19.17
CA ALA A 89 -0.46 -10.60 -18.47
C ALA A 89 -1.82 -10.30 -19.13
N GLY A 90 -1.86 -9.53 -20.23
CA GLY A 90 -3.11 -9.10 -20.86
C GLY A 90 -3.95 -8.13 -20.00
N ALA A 91 -3.38 -7.59 -18.93
CA ALA A 91 -4.05 -6.73 -17.95
C ALA A 91 -4.02 -5.23 -18.34
N GLN A 92 -4.25 -4.94 -19.62
CA GLN A 92 -4.24 -3.57 -20.14
C GLN A 92 -5.46 -2.79 -19.62
N GLN A 93 -5.22 -1.65 -18.96
CA GLN A 93 -6.28 -0.79 -18.39
C GLN A 93 -7.28 -0.29 -19.45
N ASN A 94 -6.85 -0.16 -20.71
CA ASN A 94 -7.67 0.35 -21.82
C ASN A 94 -8.61 -0.72 -22.42
N ARG A 95 -8.61 -1.95 -21.91
CA ARG A 95 -9.57 -2.97 -22.32
C ARG A 95 -10.88 -2.84 -21.53
N PRO A 96 -12.02 -3.27 -22.10
CA PRO A 96 -13.25 -3.44 -21.33
C PRO A 96 -13.01 -4.28 -20.07
N PRO A 97 -13.64 -3.98 -18.92
CA PRO A 97 -13.40 -4.65 -17.64
C PRO A 97 -13.42 -6.17 -17.72
N GLU A 98 -14.36 -6.75 -18.47
CA GLU A 98 -14.54 -8.18 -18.70
C GLU A 98 -13.39 -8.84 -19.49
N ARG A 99 -12.51 -8.04 -20.09
CA ARG A 99 -11.31 -8.49 -20.82
C ARG A 99 -10.01 -8.07 -20.17
N ARG A 100 -10.06 -7.41 -19.00
CA ARG A 100 -8.85 -7.08 -18.24
C ARG A 100 -8.38 -8.34 -17.54
N GLY A 101 -7.14 -8.77 -17.80
CA GLY A 101 -6.49 -9.77 -16.95
C GLY A 101 -6.43 -9.28 -15.50
N LEU A 102 -6.40 -10.21 -14.54
CA LEU A 102 -6.26 -9.90 -13.11
C LEU A 102 -4.91 -9.22 -12.84
N TRP A 103 -4.92 -8.04 -12.22
CA TRP A 103 -3.72 -7.30 -11.81
C TRP A 103 -4.01 -6.48 -10.55
N LEU A 104 -3.89 -7.11 -9.38
CA LEU A 104 -4.26 -6.51 -8.09
C LEU A 104 -3.02 -6.15 -7.28
N SER A 105 -2.90 -4.88 -6.90
CA SER A 105 -1.81 -4.44 -5.99
C SER A 105 -2.15 -4.81 -4.55
N VAL A 106 -1.20 -5.44 -3.87
CA VAL A 106 -1.32 -5.91 -2.48
C VAL A 106 -0.19 -5.29 -1.67
N GLU A 107 -0.58 -4.55 -0.62
CA GLU A 107 0.35 -3.92 0.34
C GLU A 107 1.40 -3.00 -0.31
N ALA A 108 1.13 -2.47 -1.51
CA ALA A 108 2.07 -1.70 -2.34
C ALA A 108 3.40 -2.43 -2.64
N ARG A 109 3.50 -3.73 -2.38
CA ARG A 109 4.73 -4.52 -2.52
C ARG A 109 4.65 -5.59 -3.60
N TYR A 110 3.48 -6.19 -3.77
CA TYR A 110 3.26 -7.26 -4.73
C TYR A 110 2.08 -6.94 -5.64
N THR A 111 2.13 -7.50 -6.84
CA THR A 111 1.01 -7.53 -7.76
C THR A 111 0.56 -8.98 -7.96
N VAL A 112 -0.72 -9.25 -7.71
CA VAL A 112 -1.33 -10.57 -7.89
C VAL A 112 -1.92 -10.68 -9.29
N THR A 113 -1.61 -11.79 -9.97
CA THR A 113 -2.13 -12.14 -11.29
C THR A 113 -2.29 -13.66 -11.44
N ARG A 114 -2.80 -14.11 -12.59
CA ARG A 114 -3.02 -15.54 -12.90
C ARG A 114 -1.68 -16.24 -13.16
N ARG A 115 -1.52 -17.46 -12.64
CA ARG A 115 -0.29 -18.26 -12.77
C ARG A 115 0.05 -18.57 -14.23
N GLU A 116 -0.94 -18.76 -15.08
CA GLU A 116 -0.75 -19.03 -16.52
C GLU A 116 -0.01 -17.91 -17.27
N TYR A 117 0.00 -16.68 -16.74
CA TYR A 117 0.70 -15.55 -17.35
C TYR A 117 2.19 -15.50 -17.01
N LEU A 118 2.68 -16.32 -16.07
CA LEU A 118 4.05 -16.28 -15.59
C LEU A 118 5.08 -16.43 -16.73
N SER A 119 4.86 -17.39 -17.63
CA SER A 119 5.79 -17.66 -18.74
C SER A 119 5.91 -16.46 -19.68
N GLY A 120 4.79 -15.82 -20.02
CA GLY A 120 4.75 -14.63 -20.86
C GLY A 120 5.42 -13.41 -20.22
N ILE A 121 5.20 -13.23 -18.91
CA ILE A 121 5.83 -12.17 -18.11
C ILE A 121 7.34 -12.39 -18.04
N ALA A 122 7.77 -13.60 -17.66
CA ALA A 122 9.18 -13.96 -17.56
C ALA A 122 9.91 -13.77 -18.89
N ALA A 123 9.34 -14.25 -20.00
CA ALA A 123 9.93 -14.06 -21.33
C ALA A 123 10.03 -12.59 -21.74
N SER A 124 9.07 -11.75 -21.31
CA SER A 124 9.10 -10.32 -21.61
C SER A 124 10.17 -9.59 -20.81
N LEU A 125 10.31 -9.89 -19.52
CA LEU A 125 11.36 -9.33 -18.66
C LEU A 125 12.76 -9.83 -19.04
N ASP A 126 12.88 -11.09 -19.48
CA ASP A 126 14.15 -11.65 -19.99
C ASP A 126 14.61 -10.90 -21.25
N ARG A 127 13.70 -10.66 -22.20
CA ARG A 127 14.00 -9.83 -23.39
C ARG A 127 14.44 -8.40 -23.02
N ALA A 128 13.95 -7.87 -21.91
CA ALA A 128 14.34 -6.57 -21.38
C ALA A 128 15.64 -6.61 -20.55
N GLY A 129 16.24 -7.79 -20.34
CA GLY A 129 17.41 -7.98 -19.49
C GLY A 129 17.14 -7.71 -18.01
N ALA A 130 15.92 -8.02 -17.55
CA ALA A 130 15.42 -7.70 -16.22
C ALA A 130 14.77 -8.90 -15.51
N LEU A 131 15.02 -10.13 -15.97
CA LEU A 131 14.45 -11.34 -15.36
C LEU A 131 14.92 -11.54 -13.91
N ASP A 132 16.17 -11.18 -13.62
CA ASP A 132 16.78 -11.20 -12.28
C ASP A 132 16.10 -10.24 -11.29
N ARG A 133 15.27 -9.32 -11.78
CA ARG A 133 14.48 -8.38 -10.96
C ARG A 133 13.10 -8.92 -10.60
N LEU A 134 12.69 -10.05 -11.17
CA LEU A 134 11.39 -10.66 -10.93
C LEU A 134 11.46 -11.61 -9.73
N GLU A 135 10.73 -11.28 -8.67
CA GLU A 135 10.41 -12.21 -7.59
C GLU A 135 8.98 -12.71 -7.79
N VAL A 136 8.79 -14.02 -7.67
CA VAL A 136 7.48 -14.67 -7.79
C VAL A 136 7.19 -15.50 -6.55
N ARG A 137 5.98 -15.36 -6.02
CA ARG A 137 5.47 -16.12 -4.87
C ARG A 137 4.15 -16.79 -5.20
N GLU A 138 3.89 -17.92 -4.57
CA GLU A 138 2.55 -18.50 -4.58
C GLU A 138 1.58 -17.66 -3.76
N VAL A 139 0.35 -17.56 -4.26
CA VAL A 139 -0.79 -17.09 -3.46
C VAL A 139 -1.38 -18.32 -2.77
N PRO A 140 -1.63 -18.30 -1.45
CA PRO A 140 -2.07 -19.51 -0.74
C PRO A 140 -3.44 -19.96 -1.26
N ALA A 141 -3.53 -21.24 -1.64
CA ALA A 141 -4.78 -21.89 -2.02
C ALA A 141 -5.47 -22.46 -0.76
N GLY A 142 -6.55 -21.81 -0.34
CA GLY A 142 -7.28 -22.17 0.86
C GLY A 142 -6.57 -21.78 2.16
N CYS A 143 -7.29 -21.85 3.28
CA CYS A 143 -6.76 -21.39 4.54
C CYS A 143 -7.19 -22.20 5.77
N SER A 144 -6.27 -22.34 6.73
CA SER A 144 -6.44 -23.14 7.93
C SER A 144 -7.08 -22.38 9.11
N HIS A 145 -7.43 -21.10 8.96
CA HIS A 145 -8.13 -20.36 10.02
C HIS A 145 -9.42 -21.04 10.45
N ALA A 146 -9.73 -20.96 11.74
CA ALA A 146 -10.98 -21.49 12.29
C ALA A 146 -12.22 -20.98 11.54
N THR A 147 -12.27 -19.70 11.16
CA THR A 147 -13.40 -19.11 10.41
C THR A 147 -13.51 -19.67 8.99
N CYS A 148 -12.41 -19.65 8.22
CA CYS A 148 -12.35 -20.19 6.85
C CYS A 148 -12.60 -21.73 6.84
N ARG A 149 -12.22 -22.47 7.90
CA ARG A 149 -12.55 -23.90 8.08
C ARG A 149 -14.02 -24.12 8.40
N ARG A 150 -14.60 -23.33 9.31
CA ARG A 150 -16.02 -23.40 9.68
C ARG A 150 -16.94 -23.16 8.48
N GLN A 151 -16.61 -22.18 7.63
CA GLN A 151 -17.37 -21.90 6.40
C GLN A 151 -17.37 -23.10 5.43
N ARG A 152 -16.32 -23.92 5.46
CA ARG A 152 -16.18 -25.14 4.63
C ARG A 152 -16.68 -26.41 5.33
N GLY A 153 -17.30 -26.31 6.50
CA GLY A 153 -17.73 -27.47 7.28
C GLY A 153 -16.58 -28.32 7.85
N LEU A 154 -15.36 -27.80 7.88
CA LEU A 154 -14.19 -28.51 8.41
C LEU A 154 -14.10 -28.32 9.94
N PRO A 155 -13.70 -29.36 10.70
CA PRO A 155 -13.54 -29.25 12.15
C PRO A 155 -12.43 -28.24 12.52
N PRO A 156 -12.53 -27.55 13.66
CA PRO A 156 -11.48 -26.64 14.12
C PRO A 156 -10.16 -27.39 14.29
N LEU A 157 -9.04 -26.72 14.04
CA LEU A 157 -7.73 -27.30 14.34
C LEU A 157 -7.58 -27.50 15.86
N PRO A 158 -6.85 -28.54 16.31
CA PRO A 158 -6.47 -28.69 17.70
C PRO A 158 -5.85 -27.38 18.20
N ARG A 159 -6.32 -26.90 19.35
CA ARG A 159 -5.85 -25.65 19.93
C ARG A 159 -4.40 -25.89 20.37
N ALA A 160 -3.43 -25.30 19.67
CA ALA A 160 -2.05 -25.29 20.16
C ALA A 160 -2.04 -24.64 21.55
N GLU A 161 -1.35 -25.27 22.51
CA GLU A 161 -1.21 -24.74 23.86
C GLU A 161 -0.64 -23.32 23.77
N ARG A 162 -1.47 -22.36 24.15
CA ARG A 162 -1.16 -20.95 24.04
C ARG A 162 -0.16 -20.65 25.15
N PRO A 163 1.09 -20.23 24.87
CA PRO A 163 1.98 -19.76 25.93
C PRO A 163 1.28 -18.59 26.64
N ALA A 164 1.30 -18.60 27.97
CA ALA A 164 0.65 -17.60 28.81
C ALA A 164 1.07 -16.19 28.34
N SER A 165 0.15 -15.47 27.69
CA SER A 165 0.43 -14.15 27.14
C SER A 165 0.65 -13.18 28.30
N ARG A 166 1.87 -12.67 28.42
CA ARG A 166 2.16 -11.48 29.23
C ARG A 166 1.41 -10.30 28.61
N THR A 167 0.30 -9.91 29.23
CA THR A 167 -0.33 -8.62 28.97
C THR A 167 0.69 -7.55 29.37
N PRO A 168 1.19 -6.70 28.46
CA PRO A 168 1.99 -5.56 28.89
C PRO A 168 1.11 -4.69 29.78
N ALA A 169 1.62 -4.34 30.97
CA ALA A 169 0.95 -3.44 31.88
C ALA A 169 0.74 -2.12 31.14
N PHE A 170 -0.51 -1.81 30.84
CA PHE A 170 -0.88 -0.51 30.28
C PHE A 170 -0.83 0.48 31.44
N GLU A 171 0.20 1.32 31.45
CA GLU A 171 0.32 2.39 32.44
C GLU A 171 -0.82 3.39 32.16
N PRO A 172 -1.76 3.60 33.10
CA PRO A 172 -2.86 4.51 32.89
C PRO A 172 -2.32 5.94 32.84
N LEU A 173 -2.25 6.52 31.64
CA LEU A 173 -2.01 7.95 31.52
C LEU A 173 -3.14 8.73 32.22
N PRO A 174 -2.82 9.81 32.95
CA PRO A 174 -3.81 10.62 33.63
C PRO A 174 -4.83 11.15 32.60
N LEU A 175 -6.12 11.07 32.95
CA LEU A 175 -7.25 11.36 32.06
C LEU A 175 -7.35 12.80 31.56
N ARG A 176 -6.45 13.69 31.98
CA ARG A 176 -6.32 15.06 31.48
C ARG A 176 -4.84 15.45 31.53
N ALA A 177 -4.13 15.17 30.44
CA ALA A 177 -2.89 15.89 30.18
C ALA A 177 -3.22 17.39 30.09
N PRO A 178 -2.29 18.29 30.45
CA PRO A 178 -2.46 19.71 30.19
C PRO A 178 -2.79 19.91 28.70
N LEU A 179 -3.75 20.80 28.41
CA LEU A 179 -4.07 21.18 27.04
C LEU A 179 -2.82 21.84 26.46
N LEU A 180 -2.21 21.17 25.47
CA LEU A 180 -1.01 21.67 24.81
C LEU A 180 -1.41 22.71 23.78
N GLY A 181 -0.68 23.83 23.74
CA GLY A 181 -0.74 24.77 22.63
C GLY A 181 -0.14 24.18 21.34
N PHE A 182 -0.47 24.77 20.19
CA PHE A 182 0.05 24.31 18.90
C PHE A 182 1.58 24.22 18.88
N ALA A 183 2.28 25.30 19.28
CA ALA A 183 3.73 25.34 19.35
C ALA A 183 4.32 24.24 20.26
N GLU A 184 3.69 23.99 21.41
CA GLU A 184 4.12 22.95 22.36
C GLU A 184 3.98 21.55 21.76
N VAL A 185 2.89 21.27 21.04
CA VAL A 185 2.72 20.00 20.30
C VAL A 185 3.81 19.86 19.24
N ILE A 186 4.05 20.91 18.46
CA ILE A 186 5.08 20.87 17.43
C ILE A 186 6.44 20.56 18.06
N ASP A 187 6.82 21.24 19.14
CA ASP A 187 8.10 21.02 19.84
C ASP A 187 8.22 19.64 20.49
N GLN A 188 7.16 19.15 21.13
CA GLN A 188 7.14 17.85 21.80
C GLN A 188 7.23 16.68 20.81
N TYR A 189 6.76 16.87 19.58
CA TYR A 189 6.70 15.83 18.55
C TYR A 189 7.51 16.23 17.30
N PRO A 190 8.86 16.18 17.34
CA PRO A 190 9.72 16.63 16.24
C PRO A 190 9.57 15.81 14.94
N ALA A 191 9.05 14.57 15.04
CA ALA A 191 8.76 13.73 13.88
C ALA A 191 7.41 14.04 13.22
N LEU A 192 6.54 14.83 13.87
CA LEU A 192 5.24 15.23 13.34
C LEU A 192 5.42 16.32 12.27
N ASN A 193 4.79 16.09 11.12
CA ASN A 193 4.78 16.96 9.95
C ASN A 193 3.41 16.86 9.26
N GLY A 194 3.17 17.57 8.16
CA GLY A 194 1.86 17.56 7.46
C GLY A 194 1.35 16.17 7.07
N ASN A 195 2.20 15.18 6.82
CA ASN A 195 1.76 13.83 6.48
C ASN A 195 1.45 12.94 7.70
N GLY A 196 1.71 13.43 8.93
CA GLY A 196 1.63 12.68 10.16
C GLY A 196 3.02 12.42 10.78
N PHE A 197 3.20 11.30 11.45
CA PHE A 197 4.42 11.01 12.20
C PHE A 197 5.48 10.26 11.41
N GLY A 198 6.56 10.95 11.10
CA GLY A 198 7.56 10.37 10.22
C GLY A 198 6.95 10.06 8.86
N TYR A 199 7.79 10.05 7.84
CA TYR A 199 7.37 9.56 6.55
C TYR A 199 8.55 8.77 6.01
N ASP A 200 8.37 7.45 5.93
CA ASP A 200 9.44 6.56 5.49
C ASP A 200 9.57 6.64 3.99
N TYR A 201 10.38 7.59 3.55
CA TYR A 201 10.93 7.59 2.22
C TYR A 201 12.11 6.61 2.15
N GLY A 202 11.84 5.30 2.31
CA GLY A 202 12.88 4.27 2.42
C GLY A 202 13.87 4.22 1.24
N TYR A 203 13.51 4.83 0.11
CA TYR A 203 14.32 4.96 -1.09
C TYR A 203 15.13 6.26 -1.20
N LEU A 204 14.89 7.26 -0.34
CA LEU A 204 15.59 8.55 -0.40
C LEU A 204 16.86 8.54 0.47
N HIS A 205 17.87 9.28 0.02
CA HIS A 205 19.09 9.53 0.80
C HIS A 205 18.77 10.25 2.12
N ARG A 206 19.59 10.05 3.16
CA ARG A 206 19.33 10.56 4.52
C ARG A 206 19.09 12.07 4.56
N ASP A 207 19.85 12.84 3.79
CA ASP A 207 19.73 14.31 3.76
C ASP A 207 18.45 14.76 3.05
N GLU A 208 18.08 14.07 1.97
CA GLU A 208 16.81 14.31 1.28
C GLU A 208 15.61 14.01 2.19
N ARG A 209 15.69 12.92 2.97
CA ARG A 209 14.66 12.60 3.97
C ARG A 209 14.51 13.72 5.00
N ARG A 210 15.63 14.27 5.48
CA ARG A 210 15.63 15.38 6.45
C ARG A 210 15.03 16.64 5.85
N ARG A 211 15.44 16.99 4.62
CA ARG A 211 14.90 18.16 3.90
C ARG A 211 13.39 18.06 3.72
N ARG A 212 12.89 16.92 3.24
CA ARG A 212 11.44 16.71 3.05
C ARG A 212 10.67 16.71 4.36
N LEU A 213 11.23 16.11 5.42
CA LEU A 213 10.61 16.16 6.74
C LEU A 213 10.44 17.62 7.20
N GLU A 214 11.49 18.43 7.03
CA GLU A 214 11.46 19.85 7.37
C GLU A 214 10.45 20.63 6.51
N GLU A 215 10.44 20.42 5.20
CA GLU A 215 9.47 21.04 4.28
C GLU A 215 8.02 20.73 4.69
N HIS A 216 7.70 19.47 4.99
CA HIS A 216 6.36 19.09 5.44
C HIS A 216 6.04 19.60 6.84
N ARG A 217 7.06 19.79 7.69
CA ARG A 217 6.88 20.36 9.04
C ARG A 217 6.61 21.86 8.96
N GLN A 218 7.35 22.60 8.13
CA GLN A 218 7.08 24.01 7.86
C GLN A 218 5.68 24.21 7.26
N HIS A 219 5.25 23.32 6.36
CA HIS A 219 3.88 23.33 5.85
C HIS A 219 2.83 23.15 6.95
N LEU A 220 3.07 22.25 7.92
CA LEU A 220 2.15 22.08 9.05
C LEU A 220 2.12 23.34 9.93
N ILE A 221 3.28 23.92 10.22
CA ILE A 221 3.43 25.17 10.99
C ILE A 221 2.68 26.31 10.32
N SER A 222 2.77 26.46 8.99
CA SER A 222 2.08 27.53 8.27
C SER A 222 0.55 27.33 8.17
N ARG A 223 -0.01 26.28 8.79
CA ARG A 223 -1.44 25.94 8.75
C ARG A 223 -2.06 25.85 10.14
N GLU A 224 -1.51 26.55 11.12
CA GLU A 224 -2.00 26.63 12.50
C GLU A 224 -3.52 26.93 12.58
N GLU A 225 -4.02 27.92 11.83
CA GLU A 225 -5.45 28.27 11.81
C GLU A 225 -6.36 27.08 11.45
N ILE A 226 -5.92 26.23 10.52
CA ILE A 226 -6.68 25.03 10.13
C ILE A 226 -6.64 23.99 11.26
N VAL A 227 -5.51 23.86 11.95
CA VAL A 227 -5.39 22.97 13.10
C VAL A 227 -6.30 23.40 14.24
N GLU A 228 -6.42 24.70 14.51
CA GLU A 228 -7.34 25.24 15.52
C GLU A 228 -8.80 24.95 15.16
N GLN A 229 -9.21 25.15 13.90
CA GLN A 229 -10.57 24.81 13.46
C GLN A 229 -10.88 23.32 13.62
N VAL A 230 -9.91 22.45 13.32
CA VAL A 230 -10.06 20.99 13.50
C VAL A 230 -10.09 20.63 14.99
N HIS A 231 -9.29 21.30 15.82
CA HIS A 231 -9.29 21.14 17.27
C HIS A 231 -10.68 21.45 17.85
N ASP A 232 -11.23 22.61 17.52
CA ASP A 232 -12.54 23.04 18.01
C ASP A 232 -13.64 22.09 17.57
N TRP A 233 -13.58 21.64 16.32
CA TRP A 233 -14.49 20.63 15.81
C TRP A 233 -14.38 19.31 16.58
N LEU A 234 -13.17 18.81 16.86
CA LEU A 234 -12.97 17.57 17.62
C LEU A 234 -13.54 17.69 19.03
N VAL A 235 -13.26 18.78 19.74
CA VAL A 235 -13.74 19.02 21.11
C VAL A 235 -15.26 19.12 21.16
N ALA A 236 -15.87 19.80 20.19
CA ALA A 236 -17.32 19.96 20.13
C ALA A 236 -18.07 18.66 19.80
N ASN A 237 -17.44 17.73 19.08
CA ASN A 237 -18.15 16.61 18.46
C ASN A 237 -17.81 15.23 19.00
N ILE A 238 -16.65 15.03 19.61
CA ILE A 238 -16.15 13.69 19.98
C ILE A 238 -15.74 13.69 21.45
N ALA A 239 -16.29 12.77 22.25
CA ALA A 239 -15.83 12.64 23.64
C ALA A 239 -14.52 11.83 23.72
N PRO A 240 -13.56 12.22 24.57
CA PRO A 240 -12.38 11.40 24.84
C PRO A 240 -12.75 10.15 25.64
N ILE A 241 -12.04 9.05 25.37
CA ILE A 241 -12.10 7.81 26.14
C ILE A 241 -10.70 7.41 26.61
N LYS A 242 -10.56 6.28 27.31
CA LYS A 242 -9.26 5.83 27.83
C LYS A 242 -8.40 5.09 26.81
N THR A 243 -9.02 4.33 25.90
CA THR A 243 -8.31 3.38 25.05
C THR A 243 -8.25 3.88 23.60
N PRO A 244 -7.05 4.10 23.04
CA PRO A 244 -6.89 4.46 21.64
C PRO A 244 -7.45 3.41 20.70
N ASN A 245 -8.39 3.82 19.85
CA ASN A 245 -9.12 2.94 18.93
C ASN A 245 -9.49 3.59 17.58
N MET A 246 -9.35 4.91 17.43
CA MET A 246 -9.68 5.63 16.20
C MET A 246 -8.43 6.02 15.43
N GLY A 247 -8.31 5.57 14.18
CA GLY A 247 -7.18 5.90 13.31
C GLY A 247 -7.27 7.31 12.75
N SER A 248 -6.16 8.04 12.84
CA SER A 248 -6.04 9.42 12.35
C SER A 248 -6.41 9.55 10.87
N TYR A 249 -5.99 8.61 10.03
CA TYR A 249 -6.26 8.68 8.59
C TYR A 249 -7.76 8.62 8.25
N GLY A 250 -8.51 7.72 8.89
CA GLY A 250 -9.95 7.62 8.68
C GLY A 250 -10.70 8.84 9.22
N LEU A 251 -10.26 9.32 10.38
CA LEU A 251 -10.86 10.49 11.03
C LEU A 251 -10.56 11.79 10.26
N LYS A 252 -9.40 11.88 9.59
CA LYS A 252 -9.05 12.99 8.69
C LYS A 252 -10.11 13.18 7.62
N HIS A 253 -10.40 12.12 6.87
CA HIS A 253 -11.41 12.16 5.81
C HIS A 253 -12.79 12.51 6.34
N LEU A 254 -13.15 12.02 7.53
CA LEU A 254 -14.42 12.37 8.16
C LEU A 254 -14.51 13.86 8.49
N ALA A 255 -13.44 14.44 9.05
CA ALA A 255 -13.37 15.87 9.34
C ALA A 255 -13.39 16.71 8.05
N GLU A 256 -12.65 16.32 7.01
CA GLU A 256 -12.62 17.01 5.70
C GLU A 256 -14.01 17.08 5.08
N ASP A 257 -14.74 15.95 5.08
CA ASP A 257 -16.08 15.85 4.52
C ASP A 257 -17.09 16.77 5.25
N LEU A 258 -16.93 16.93 6.56
CA LEU A 258 -17.89 17.68 7.39
C LEU A 258 -17.54 19.17 7.53
N LEU A 259 -16.25 19.52 7.48
CA LEU A 259 -15.78 20.91 7.53
C LEU A 259 -15.73 21.55 6.14
N GLY A 260 -15.70 20.75 5.07
CA GLY A 260 -15.80 21.24 3.69
C GLY A 260 -14.49 21.76 3.09
N TYR A 261 -13.34 21.45 3.70
CA TYR A 261 -12.02 21.79 3.19
C TYR A 261 -10.99 20.69 3.48
N TYR A 262 -9.88 20.73 2.75
CA TYR A 262 -8.81 19.75 2.87
C TYR A 262 -7.99 19.92 4.16
N ILE A 263 -7.76 18.81 4.86
CA ILE A 263 -7.06 18.69 6.14
C ILE A 263 -5.97 17.63 6.00
N THR A 264 -4.72 17.96 6.28
CA THR A 264 -3.64 16.97 6.26
C THR A 264 -3.71 16.02 7.47
N ASN A 265 -3.09 14.83 7.36
CA ASN A 265 -3.11 13.87 8.49
C ASN A 265 -2.33 14.43 9.69
N GLY A 266 -1.28 15.21 9.44
CA GLY A 266 -0.54 15.95 10.45
C GLY A 266 -1.39 17.01 11.17
N GLU A 267 -2.21 17.77 10.43
CA GLU A 267 -3.11 18.76 11.02
C GLU A 267 -4.10 18.11 12.00
N LEU A 268 -4.74 17.01 11.60
CA LEU A 268 -5.66 16.27 12.48
C LEU A 268 -4.94 15.68 13.70
N ILE A 269 -3.76 15.06 13.52
CA ILE A 269 -2.98 14.53 14.65
C ILE A 269 -2.62 15.64 15.64
N THR A 270 -2.20 16.80 15.14
CA THR A 270 -1.85 17.96 15.96
C THR A 270 -3.06 18.46 16.74
N ALA A 271 -4.20 18.63 16.07
CA ALA A 271 -5.45 19.04 16.70
C ALA A 271 -5.92 18.07 17.79
N ALA A 272 -5.79 16.76 17.56
CA ALA A 272 -6.14 15.74 18.55
C ALA A 272 -5.20 15.74 19.77
N LEU A 273 -3.91 16.03 19.58
CA LEU A 273 -2.96 16.21 20.68
C LEU A 273 -3.25 17.47 21.49
N MET A 274 -3.58 18.60 20.83
CA MET A 274 -4.02 19.84 21.49
C MET A 274 -5.28 19.60 22.34
N ALA A 275 -6.23 18.83 21.81
CA ALA A 275 -7.47 18.47 22.51
C ALA A 275 -7.28 17.44 23.65
N GLY A 276 -6.05 16.97 23.87
CA GLY A 276 -5.70 16.08 24.97
C GLY A 276 -6.17 14.63 24.81
N TYR A 277 -6.42 14.17 23.59
CA TYR A 277 -6.79 12.77 23.35
C TYR A 277 -5.58 11.84 23.60
N PRO A 278 -5.71 10.81 24.46
CA PRO A 278 -4.68 9.80 24.60
C PRO A 278 -4.35 9.17 23.25
N MET A 279 -3.06 9.12 22.91
CA MET A 279 -2.58 8.67 21.61
C MET A 279 -1.74 7.38 21.75
N ARG A 280 -1.89 6.46 20.80
CA ARG A 280 -0.94 5.36 20.54
C ARG A 280 -0.34 5.50 19.15
N ARG A 281 0.99 5.49 19.06
CA ARG A 281 1.73 5.49 17.79
C ARG A 281 1.52 4.15 17.08
N GLU A 282 1.32 4.20 15.77
CA GLU A 282 1.38 3.03 14.89
C GLU A 282 2.69 3.05 14.08
N ASP A 283 3.03 1.94 13.45
CA ASP A 283 4.11 1.89 12.49
C ASP A 283 3.73 2.73 11.26
N GLY A 284 4.45 3.83 11.05
CA GLY A 284 4.22 4.76 9.93
C GLY A 284 3.60 6.10 10.35
N PRO A 285 2.96 6.81 9.39
CA PRO A 285 2.51 8.19 9.58
C PRO A 285 1.28 8.33 10.48
N ASN A 286 0.57 7.24 10.74
CA ASN A 286 -0.71 7.25 11.41
C ASN A 286 -0.56 7.15 12.94
N ALA A 287 -1.62 7.55 13.63
CA ALA A 287 -1.77 7.35 15.06
C ALA A 287 -3.20 6.90 15.40
N LEU A 288 -3.34 6.23 16.53
CA LEU A 288 -4.63 5.93 17.12
C LEU A 288 -4.91 6.91 18.26
N PHE A 289 -6.15 7.41 18.34
CA PHE A 289 -6.62 8.27 19.42
C PHE A 289 -7.74 7.62 20.21
N ALA A 290 -7.79 7.92 21.50
CA ALA A 290 -8.81 7.43 22.41
C ALA A 290 -10.06 8.29 22.30
N MET A 291 -10.86 8.00 21.28
CA MET A 291 -12.06 8.74 20.91
C MET A 291 -13.31 7.85 20.97
N SER A 292 -14.43 8.42 21.37
CA SER A 292 -15.71 7.74 21.47
C SER A 292 -16.19 7.23 20.10
N SER A 293 -16.19 5.90 19.90
CA SER A 293 -16.71 5.27 18.68
C SER A 293 -18.14 5.67 18.38
N ARG A 294 -18.98 5.83 19.43
CA ARG A 294 -20.37 6.24 19.29
C ARG A 294 -20.50 7.62 18.64
N ASP A 295 -19.63 8.56 19.01
CA ASP A 295 -19.64 9.91 18.44
C ASP A 295 -19.11 9.89 17.00
N VAL A 296 -18.05 9.13 16.74
CA VAL A 296 -17.52 8.94 15.38
C VAL A 296 -18.58 8.30 14.45
N ASP A 297 -19.30 7.27 14.92
CA ASP A 297 -20.38 6.64 14.16
C ASP A 297 -21.55 7.60 13.88
N ARG A 298 -21.88 8.47 14.84
CA ARG A 298 -22.88 9.54 14.64
C ARG A 298 -22.44 10.48 13.52
N LEU A 299 -21.18 10.91 13.52
CA LEU A 299 -20.62 11.79 12.50
C LEU A 299 -20.57 11.11 11.12
N HIS A 300 -20.26 9.81 11.06
CA HIS A 300 -20.35 9.05 9.79
C HIS A 300 -21.77 9.07 9.20
N LYS A 301 -22.80 8.89 10.03
CA LYS A 301 -24.21 8.98 9.58
C LYS A 301 -24.56 10.38 9.09
N GLN A 302 -24.09 11.41 9.78
CA GLN A 302 -24.30 12.80 9.34
C GLN A 302 -23.65 13.06 7.98
N ARG A 303 -22.42 12.57 7.78
CA ARG A 303 -21.73 12.64 6.47
C ARG A 303 -22.53 11.94 5.37
N GLU A 304 -23.06 10.75 5.64
CA GLU A 304 -23.87 10.00 4.67
C GLU A 304 -25.14 10.77 4.28
N GLN A 305 -25.82 11.36 5.27
CA GLN A 305 -27.00 12.20 5.04
C GLN A 305 -26.66 13.44 4.21
N ALA A 306 -25.54 14.12 4.50
CA ALA A 306 -25.08 15.27 3.73
C ALA A 306 -24.81 14.92 2.26
N ARG A 307 -24.18 13.75 2.01
CA ARG A 307 -23.91 13.26 0.64
C ARG A 307 -25.21 12.93 -0.11
N GLN A 308 -26.17 12.27 0.53
CA GLN A 308 -27.47 11.97 -0.07
C GLN A 308 -28.26 13.24 -0.41
N GLY A 309 -28.24 14.23 0.48
CA GLY A 309 -28.89 15.52 0.24
C GLY A 309 -28.25 16.32 -0.90
N ALA A 310 -26.94 16.19 -1.11
CA ALA A 310 -26.24 16.84 -2.23
C ALA A 310 -26.56 16.19 -3.58
N SER A 311 -26.77 14.86 -3.64
CA SER A 311 -27.14 14.16 -4.88
C SER A 311 -28.59 14.37 -5.33
N ALA A 312 -29.45 14.86 -4.44
CA ALA A 312 -30.87 15.11 -4.73
C ALA A 312 -31.15 16.52 -5.29
N ARG A 313 -30.12 17.39 -5.37
CA ARG A 313 -30.20 18.74 -5.94
C ARG A 313 -29.58 18.74 -7.34
#